data_AF-A0A947EIZ4-F1
#
_entry.id   AF-A0A947EIZ4-F1
#
_cell.length_a   1.000
_cell.length_b   1.000
_cell.length_c   1.000
_cell.angle_alpha   90.00
_cell.angle_beta   90.00
_cell.angle_gamma   90.00
#
_symmetry.space_group_name_H-M   'P 1'
#
loop_
_entity.id
_entity.type
_entity.pdbx_description
1 polymer ?
#
loop_
_entity_poly.entity_id
_entity_poly.type
_entity_poly.pdbx_seq_one_letter_code
_entity_poly.pdbx_strand_id
1 'polypeptide(L)'
;TMPVDFLSDIQHNFSNLVFLSYFTVAPSADKIKKYIREFTKKLNLNGSSQFWILGRQTEFITPEMKGSNIHTFPSIHDAIQKL
;
A
#
# COMPACT_ATOMS: atom_id res chain seq x y z
N THR A 1 -7.38 18.15 7.80
CA THR A 1 -7.67 16.98 6.94
C THR A 1 -7.45 17.39 5.49
N MET A 2 -6.68 16.63 4.72
CA MET A 2 -6.46 16.93 3.30
C MET A 2 -7.69 16.52 2.46
N PRO A 3 -8.18 17.38 1.55
CA PRO A 3 -9.27 17.04 0.64
C PRO A 3 -8.86 15.94 -0.35
N VAL A 4 -9.81 15.08 -0.71
CA VAL A 4 -9.61 14.00 -1.67
C VAL A 4 -9.28 14.51 -3.07
N ASP A 5 -9.79 15.69 -3.44
CA ASP A 5 -9.58 16.28 -4.78
C ASP A 5 -8.13 16.63 -5.07
N PHE A 6 -7.33 16.95 -4.03
CA PHE A 6 -5.88 17.20 -4.18
C PHE A 6 -5.08 15.96 -4.60
N LEU A 7 -5.60 14.76 -4.31
CA LEU A 7 -4.90 13.52 -4.61
C LEU A 7 -4.94 13.18 -6.11
N SER A 8 -5.97 13.66 -6.82
CA SER A 8 -6.15 13.43 -8.26
C SER A 8 -5.17 14.27 -9.10
N ASP A 9 -4.87 15.51 -8.70
CA ASP A 9 -3.92 16.39 -9.41
C ASP A 9 -2.46 15.95 -9.23
N ILE A 10 -2.14 15.35 -8.08
CA ILE A 10 -0.82 14.76 -7.81
C ILE A 10 -0.60 13.52 -8.71
N GLN A 11 -1.62 12.69 -8.93
CA GLN A 11 -1.50 11.52 -9.81
C GLN A 11 -1.13 11.87 -11.26
N HIS A 12 -1.50 13.04 -11.77
CA HIS A 12 -1.14 13.46 -13.13
C HIS A 12 0.33 13.92 -13.28
N ASN A 13 0.99 14.27 -12.17
CA ASN A 13 2.34 14.85 -12.19
C ASN A 13 3.47 13.90 -11.78
N PHE A 14 3.15 12.76 -11.15
CA PHE A 14 4.17 11.84 -10.61
C PHE A 14 4.08 10.46 -11.27
N SER A 15 5.10 10.12 -12.03
CA SER A 15 5.22 8.86 -12.76
C SER A 15 5.61 7.65 -11.91
N ASN A 16 5.95 7.82 -10.62
CA ASN A 16 6.28 6.75 -9.68
C ASN A 16 5.73 7.06 -8.28
N LEU A 17 4.43 6.83 -8.09
CA LEU A 17 3.77 7.04 -6.79
C LEU A 17 3.90 5.81 -5.89
N VAL A 18 4.43 6.01 -4.69
CA VAL A 18 4.47 4.99 -3.64
C VAL A 18 3.44 5.36 -2.58
N PHE A 19 2.41 4.53 -2.42
CA PHE A 19 1.46 4.63 -1.33
C PHE A 19 1.98 3.84 -0.14
N LEU A 20 2.35 4.51 0.95
CA LEU A 20 2.85 3.86 2.17
C LEU A 20 1.74 3.76 3.23
N SER A 21 1.53 2.57 3.79
CA SER A 21 0.58 2.34 4.89
C SER A 21 1.20 1.52 6.02
N TYR A 22 0.91 1.89 7.27
CA TYR A 22 1.44 1.20 8.46
C TYR A 22 0.34 0.40 9.16
N PHE A 23 0.41 -0.93 9.05
CA PHE A 23 -0.52 -1.87 9.67
C PHE A 23 0.07 -2.45 10.96
N THR A 24 -0.07 -1.73 12.08
CA THR A 24 0.39 -2.18 13.40
C THR A 24 -0.67 -3.04 14.11
N VAL A 25 -1.87 -2.49 14.29
CA VAL A 25 -3.00 -3.14 15.00
C VAL A 25 -4.23 -3.25 14.09
N ALA A 26 -4.38 -2.31 13.15
CA ALA A 26 -5.45 -2.30 12.17
C ALA A 26 -4.86 -2.16 10.75
N PRO A 27 -5.48 -2.78 9.74
CA PRO A 27 -6.62 -3.70 9.81
C PRO A 27 -6.30 -5.03 10.51
N SER A 28 -7.32 -5.69 11.08
CA SER A 28 -7.19 -7.04 11.65
C SER A 28 -6.92 -8.09 10.57
N ALA A 29 -6.33 -9.22 10.94
CA ALA A 29 -5.85 -10.24 10.00
C ALA A 29 -6.91 -10.69 8.98
N ASP A 30 -8.14 -10.87 9.43
CA ASP A 30 -9.31 -11.23 8.61
C ASP A 30 -9.70 -10.15 7.59
N LYS A 31 -9.38 -8.88 7.87
CA LYS A 31 -9.74 -7.72 7.03
C LYS A 31 -8.64 -7.33 6.06
N ILE A 32 -7.40 -7.75 6.27
CA ILE A 32 -6.24 -7.40 5.44
C ILE A 32 -6.50 -7.74 3.98
N LYS A 33 -6.94 -8.97 3.68
CA LYS A 33 -7.19 -9.40 2.29
C LYS A 33 -8.24 -8.52 1.60
N LYS A 34 -9.32 -8.19 2.30
CA LYS A 34 -10.37 -7.30 1.79
C LYS A 34 -9.84 -5.88 1.57
N TYR A 35 -9.09 -5.36 2.53
CA TYR A 35 -8.50 -4.03 2.45
C TYR A 35 -7.58 -3.91 1.23
N ILE A 36 -6.65 -4.85 1.05
CA ILE A 36 -5.72 -4.86 -0.08
C ILE A 36 -6.49 -4.89 -1.40
N ARG A 37 -7.50 -5.77 -1.54
CA ARG A 37 -8.32 -5.83 -2.77
C ARG A 37 -9.06 -4.54 -3.08
N GLU A 38 -9.71 -3.94 -2.08
CA GLU A 38 -10.42 -2.67 -2.24
C GLU A 38 -9.45 -1.52 -2.59
N PHE A 39 -8.28 -1.50 -1.95
CA PHE A 39 -7.24 -0.50 -2.21
C PHE A 39 -6.70 -0.61 -3.64
N THR A 40 -6.31 -1.81 -4.06
CA THR A 40 -5.86 -2.11 -5.42
C THR A 40 -6.91 -1.73 -6.46
N LYS A 41 -8.19 -2.00 -6.19
CA LYS A 41 -9.30 -1.65 -7.08
C LYS A 41 -9.53 -0.13 -7.16
N LYS A 42 -9.52 0.57 -6.03
CA LYS A 42 -9.76 2.02 -5.98
C LYS A 42 -8.66 2.82 -6.65
N LEU A 43 -7.40 2.44 -6.42
CA LEU A 43 -6.26 3.14 -6.98
C LEU A 43 -5.91 2.68 -8.38
N ASN A 44 -6.63 1.68 -8.89
CA ASN A 44 -6.44 1.12 -10.22
C ASN A 44 -4.94 0.86 -10.48
N LEU A 45 -4.31 0.04 -9.63
CA LEU A 45 -2.86 -0.27 -9.62
C LEU A 45 -2.36 -1.03 -10.89
N ASN A 46 -2.93 -0.72 -12.05
CA ASN A 46 -2.56 -1.19 -13.38
C ASN A 46 -1.48 -0.32 -14.05
N GLY A 47 -0.98 0.70 -13.35
CA GLY A 47 0.08 1.61 -13.81
C GLY A 47 1.40 1.46 -13.03
N SER A 48 2.19 2.53 -12.98
CA SER A 48 3.50 2.63 -12.31
C SER A 48 3.45 2.86 -10.79
N SER A 49 2.26 2.83 -10.19
CA SER A 49 2.08 3.08 -8.76
C SER A 49 2.35 1.83 -7.94
N GLN A 50 3.07 1.99 -6.82
CA GLN A 50 3.38 0.93 -5.89
C GLN A 50 2.62 1.11 -4.58
N PHE A 51 2.25 0.00 -3.96
CA PHE A 51 1.65 0.00 -2.63
C PHE A 51 2.56 -0.66 -1.62
N TRP A 52 3.05 0.10 -0.66
CA TRP A 52 3.97 -0.35 0.37
C TRP A 52 3.23 -0.45 1.68
N ILE A 53 3.26 -1.64 2.28
CA ILE A 53 2.62 -1.92 3.56
C ILE A 53 3.72 -2.25 4.54
N LEU A 54 3.76 -1.57 5.68
CA LEU A 54 4.71 -1.88 6.73
C LEU A 54 4.04 -2.26 8.04
N GLY A 55 4.77 -2.93 8.92
CA GLY A 55 4.36 -3.23 10.29
C GLY A 55 4.02 -4.68 10.58
N ARG A 56 3.66 -4.93 11.85
CA ARG A 56 3.44 -6.28 12.38
C ARG A 56 2.41 -7.07 11.58
N GLN A 57 1.31 -6.46 11.17
CA GLN A 57 0.24 -7.16 10.45
C GLN A 57 0.66 -7.62 9.04
N THR A 58 1.83 -7.21 8.54
CA THR A 58 2.37 -7.72 7.26
C THR A 58 2.64 -9.23 7.29
N GLU A 59 2.81 -9.81 8.48
CA GLU A 59 2.97 -11.26 8.67
C GLU A 59 1.78 -12.08 8.13
N PHE A 60 0.60 -11.47 8.08
CA PHE A 60 -0.63 -12.10 7.57
C PHE A 60 -0.83 -11.90 6.05
N ILE A 61 0.10 -11.22 5.35
CA ILE A 61 0.01 -10.96 3.92
C ILE A 61 0.75 -12.05 3.14
N THR A 62 -0.01 -12.91 2.47
CA THR A 62 0.54 -13.99 1.63
C THR A 62 0.97 -13.48 0.24
N PRO A 63 1.87 -14.18 -0.47
CA PRO A 63 2.30 -13.79 -1.82
C PRO A 63 1.14 -13.61 -2.81
N GLU A 64 0.11 -14.45 -2.70
CA GLU A 64 -1.12 -14.36 -3.51
C GLU A 64 -1.85 -13.02 -3.38
N MET A 65 -1.70 -12.33 -2.24
CA MET A 65 -2.33 -11.03 -2.00
C MET A 65 -1.52 -9.86 -2.56
N LYS A 66 -0.21 -10.04 -2.81
CA LYS A 66 0.71 -8.95 -3.16
C LYS A 66 0.69 -8.60 -4.66
N GLY A 67 0.51 -9.58 -5.53
CA GLY A 67 0.72 -9.37 -6.96
C GLY A 67 2.11 -8.76 -7.26
N SER A 68 2.24 -7.97 -8.32
CA SER A 68 3.53 -7.38 -8.75
C SER A 68 3.83 -6.00 -8.15
N ASN A 69 2.81 -5.29 -7.65
CA ASN A 69 2.89 -3.88 -7.30
C ASN A 69 2.79 -3.61 -5.79
N ILE A 70 2.69 -4.66 -4.96
CA ILE A 70 2.60 -4.53 -3.50
C ILE A 70 3.88 -5.03 -2.85
N HIS A 71 4.49 -4.17 -2.03
CA HIS A 71 5.67 -4.48 -1.22
C HIS A 71 5.30 -4.47 0.26
N THR A 72 5.89 -5.38 1.03
CA THR A 72 5.62 -5.50 2.46
C THR A 72 6.91 -5.43 3.26
N PHE A 73 6.90 -4.66 4.34
CA PHE A 73 8.06 -4.40 5.18
C PHE A 73 7.73 -4.68 6.66
N PRO A 74 8.47 -5.54 7.37
CA PRO A 74 8.23 -5.77 8.79
C PRO A 74 8.35 -4.50 9.63
N SER A 75 9.27 -3.62 9.26
CA SER A 75 9.54 -2.35 9.95
C SER A 75 9.72 -1.18 8.99
N ILE A 76 9.69 0.05 9.54
CA ILE A 76 10.01 1.26 8.78
C ILE A 76 11.47 1.28 8.33
N HIS A 77 12.38 0.63 9.07
CA HIS A 77 13.78 0.55 8.70
C HIS A 77 13.95 -0.22 7.37
N ASP A 78 13.22 -1.33 7.21
CA ASP A 78 13.24 -2.14 5.98
C ASP A 78 12.68 -1.35 4.79
N ALA A 79 11.64 -0.53 5.01
CA ALA A 79 11.07 0.32 3.98
C ALA A 79 12.07 1.40 3.52
N ILE A 80 12.80 2.01 4.45
CA ILE A 80 13.80 3.05 4.14
C ILE A 80 14.99 2.45 3.38
N GLN A 81 15.45 1.24 3.72
CA GLN A 81 16.55 0.59 3.00
C GLN A 81 16.22 0.23 1.54
N LYS A 82 14.92 0.10 1.21
CA LYS A 82 14.46 -0.23 -0.14
C LYS A 82 14.31 0.99 -1.04
N LEU A 83 14.21 2.18 -0.45
CA LEU A 83 14.04 3.47 -1.13
C LEU A 83 15.35 3.91 -1.80
#